data_AF-A0A941EZW5-F1
#
_entry.id   AF-A0A941EZW5-F1
#
_cell.length_a   1.000
_cell.length_b   1.000
_cell.length_c   1.000
_cell.angle_alpha   90.00
_cell.angle_beta   90.00
_cell.angle_gamma   90.00
#
_symmetry.space_group_name_H-M   'P 1'
#
loop_
_entity.id
_entity.type
_entity.pdbx_description
1 polymer ?
#
loop_
_entity_poly.entity_id
_entity_poly.type
_entity_poly.pdbx_seq_one_letter_code
_entity_poly.pdbx_strand_id
1 'polypeptide(L)'
;MTEESIAIPAQEYYAKRVRYYLAERGRDEQVLANVPVYPAGMTQATFAKDVGGLLGSLAGSGSSEGMVIGRNAGRLIGAEANRAQGGGVVRADIKIPKRSMLVLTNERLLIFNIFRLGFFTGKPKKDAAVDIPLTEILWVSEPAVMSGGVTKLVRVDVCVRNRGFARVETPSAAAKKAVALAAEVSRRIESLNAPLV
;
A
#
# COMPACT_ATOMS: atom_id res chain seq x y z
N MET A 1 5.36 -19.99 -18.31
CA MET A 1 4.45 -18.98 -17.72
C MET A 1 5.26 -17.70 -17.59
N THR A 2 5.12 -16.76 -18.52
CA THR A 2 5.78 -15.46 -18.47
C THR A 2 4.95 -14.52 -17.58
N GLU A 3 5.55 -14.01 -16.52
CA GLU A 3 4.96 -13.03 -15.60
C GLU A 3 4.84 -11.66 -16.28
N GLU A 4 3.91 -11.51 -17.23
CA GLU A 4 3.65 -10.24 -17.93
C GLU A 4 2.58 -9.36 -17.28
N SER A 5 2.14 -9.68 -16.05
CA SER A 5 0.95 -9.02 -15.46
C SER A 5 1.25 -7.75 -14.65
N ILE A 6 2.51 -7.38 -14.43
CA ILE A 6 2.82 -6.20 -13.60
C ILE A 6 3.08 -5.02 -14.53
N ALA A 7 2.08 -4.14 -14.65
CA ALA A 7 2.16 -2.98 -15.53
C ALA A 7 3.35 -2.05 -15.22
N ILE A 8 3.87 -2.05 -13.99
CA ILE A 8 5.06 -1.28 -13.62
C ILE A 8 5.91 -2.03 -12.57
N PRO A 9 7.05 -2.63 -12.97
CA PRO A 9 7.86 -3.45 -12.06
C PRO A 9 8.53 -2.61 -10.96
N ALA A 10 8.86 -3.28 -9.86
CA ALA A 10 9.62 -2.70 -8.77
C ALA A 10 10.97 -2.16 -9.26
N GLN A 11 11.34 -0.96 -8.83
CA GLN A 11 12.70 -0.46 -9.07
C GLN A 11 13.73 -1.39 -8.40
N GLU A 12 14.72 -1.85 -9.18
CA GLU A 12 15.65 -2.93 -8.79
C GLU A 12 16.41 -2.63 -7.49
N TYR A 13 16.74 -1.36 -7.25
CA TYR A 13 17.37 -0.91 -6.00
C TYR A 13 16.55 -1.29 -4.76
N TYR A 14 15.23 -1.08 -4.79
CA TYR A 14 14.35 -1.45 -3.67
C TYR A 14 14.08 -2.96 -3.66
N ALA A 15 13.92 -3.58 -4.84
CA ALA A 15 13.67 -5.01 -4.96
C ALA A 15 14.80 -5.86 -4.34
N LYS A 16 16.07 -5.50 -4.57
CA LYS A 16 17.23 -6.18 -3.97
C LYS A 16 17.19 -6.17 -2.45
N ARG A 17 16.77 -5.05 -1.84
CA ARG A 17 16.70 -4.90 -0.38
C ARG A 17 15.57 -5.70 0.24
N VAL A 18 14.43 -5.75 -0.46
CA VAL A 18 13.29 -6.55 -0.03
C VAL A 18 13.61 -8.03 -0.12
N ARG A 19 14.27 -8.47 -1.20
CA ARG A 19 14.81 -9.84 -1.32
C ARG A 19 15.74 -10.21 -0.18
N TYR A 20 16.63 -9.30 0.24
CA TYR A 20 17.48 -9.52 1.42
C TYR A 20 16.67 -9.67 2.71
N TYR A 21 15.67 -8.81 2.95
CA TYR A 21 14.76 -8.91 4.10
C TYR A 21 14.01 -10.25 4.16
N LEU A 22 13.58 -10.75 3.00
CA LEU A 22 12.90 -12.03 2.83
C LEU A 22 13.85 -13.21 3.07
N ALA A 23 15.05 -13.17 2.50
CA ALA A 23 16.07 -14.20 2.66
C ALA A 23 16.50 -14.39 4.13
N GLU A 24 16.68 -13.30 4.89
CA GLU A 24 16.96 -13.38 6.34
C GLU A 24 15.86 -14.07 7.15
N ARG A 25 14.67 -14.22 6.57
CA ARG A 25 13.50 -14.90 7.16
C ARG A 25 13.25 -16.27 6.54
N GLY A 26 14.18 -16.77 5.74
CA GLY A 26 14.04 -18.06 5.04
C GLY A 26 12.96 -18.06 3.97
N ARG A 27 12.68 -16.90 3.34
CA ARG A 27 11.66 -16.75 2.30
C ARG A 27 12.30 -16.44 0.97
N ASP A 28 11.94 -17.20 -0.06
CA ASP A 28 12.36 -16.99 -1.44
C ASP A 28 11.18 -16.43 -2.25
N GLU A 29 10.89 -15.15 -2.03
CA GLU A 29 9.78 -14.44 -2.65
C GLU A 29 10.28 -13.45 -3.71
N GLN A 30 9.60 -13.41 -4.86
CA GLN A 30 9.88 -12.46 -5.92
C GLN A 30 9.22 -11.12 -5.65
N VAL A 31 9.96 -10.02 -5.87
CA VAL A 31 9.45 -8.66 -5.71
C VAL A 31 8.86 -8.22 -7.03
N LEU A 32 7.56 -7.92 -7.01
CA LEU A 32 6.78 -7.68 -8.21
C LEU A 32 6.66 -6.18 -8.50
N ALA A 33 6.20 -5.43 -7.52
CA ALA A 33 5.94 -4.00 -7.67
C ALA A 33 6.28 -3.24 -6.40
N ASN A 34 6.59 -1.95 -6.56
CA ASN A 34 6.69 -1.04 -5.43
C ASN A 34 6.10 0.33 -5.76
N VAL A 35 5.55 0.98 -4.74
CA VAL A 35 4.99 2.33 -4.86
C VAL A 35 5.22 3.11 -3.57
N PRO A 36 5.67 4.38 -3.66
CA PRO A 36 5.76 5.23 -2.49
C PRO A 36 4.36 5.52 -1.96
N VAL A 37 4.19 5.39 -0.64
CA VAL A 37 2.94 5.58 0.07
C VAL A 37 3.11 6.35 1.38
N TYR A 38 2.00 6.93 1.82
CA TYR A 38 1.82 7.69 3.04
C TYR A 38 0.62 7.14 3.82
N PRO A 39 0.58 7.27 5.15
CA PRO A 39 -0.62 6.99 5.94
C PRO A 39 -1.79 7.84 5.47
N ALA A 40 -2.97 7.23 5.35
CA ALA A 40 -4.17 7.98 4.94
C ALA A 40 -4.56 9.06 5.96
N GLY A 41 -5.06 10.19 5.47
CA GLY A 41 -5.60 11.26 6.31
C GLY A 41 -4.55 12.08 7.07
N MET A 42 -3.29 12.10 6.59
CA MET A 42 -2.31 13.06 7.07
C MET A 42 -2.80 14.49 6.86
N THR A 43 -2.47 15.39 7.78
CA THR A 43 -2.87 16.81 7.63
C THR A 43 -2.24 17.41 6.39
N GLN A 44 -2.97 18.30 5.71
CA GLN A 44 -2.54 18.94 4.46
C GLN A 44 -1.13 19.56 4.58
N ALA A 45 -0.84 20.27 5.67
CA ALA A 45 0.48 20.88 5.90
C ALA A 45 1.60 19.83 6.06
N THR A 46 1.32 18.71 6.74
CA THR A 46 2.31 17.63 6.91
C THR A 46 2.53 16.90 5.59
N PHE A 47 1.46 16.63 4.87
CA PHE A 47 1.50 15.97 3.57
C PHE A 47 2.25 16.83 2.54
N ALA A 48 1.93 18.12 2.43
CA ALA A 48 2.60 19.06 1.54
C ALA A 48 4.09 19.25 1.89
N LYS A 49 4.45 19.27 3.18
CA LYS A 49 5.87 19.30 3.61
C LYS A 49 6.62 18.03 3.22
N ASP A 50 5.99 16.87 3.40
CA ASP A 50 6.63 15.57 3.14
C ASP A 50 6.72 15.25 1.64
N VAL A 51 5.70 15.62 0.86
CA VAL A 51 5.68 15.47 -0.60
C VAL A 51 6.43 16.60 -1.30
N GLY A 52 6.32 17.85 -0.83
CA GLY A 52 7.06 19.00 -1.37
C GLY A 52 8.57 18.95 -1.11
N GLY A 53 9.02 18.21 -0.10
CA GLY A 53 10.43 17.83 0.04
C GLY A 53 10.91 16.79 -0.97
N LEU A 54 9.99 16.15 -1.71
CA LEU A 54 10.23 15.16 -2.76
C LEU A 54 9.95 15.72 -4.17
N LEU A 55 9.11 16.75 -4.27
CA LEU A 55 8.76 17.46 -5.49
C LEU A 55 8.98 18.94 -5.21
N GLY A 56 10.16 19.45 -5.58
CA GLY A 56 10.42 20.88 -5.53
C GLY A 56 9.37 21.62 -6.35
N SER A 57 8.58 22.45 -5.65
CA SER A 57 7.46 23.29 -6.10
C SER A 57 6.22 22.55 -6.65
N LEU A 58 5.06 22.89 -6.06
CA LEU A 58 3.83 23.25 -6.78
C LEU A 58 2.71 23.53 -5.77
N ALA A 59 2.23 24.77 -5.80
CA ALA A 59 1.04 25.24 -5.11
C ALA A 59 -0.16 25.21 -6.09
N GLY A 60 -1.35 24.89 -5.59
CA GLY A 60 -2.60 25.16 -6.31
C GLY A 60 -3.73 24.14 -6.12
N SER A 61 -4.62 24.43 -5.16
CA SER A 61 -6.02 23.99 -5.04
C SER A 61 -6.36 22.50 -4.82
N GLY A 62 -7.34 22.25 -3.94
CA GLY A 62 -7.96 20.94 -3.77
C GLY A 62 -8.93 20.90 -2.57
N SER A 63 -10.23 20.78 -2.85
CA SER A 63 -11.32 20.73 -1.87
C SER A 63 -11.29 19.47 -0.99
N SER A 64 -11.83 19.55 0.22
CA SER A 64 -11.79 18.53 1.29
C SER A 64 -12.89 17.47 1.22
N GLU A 65 -13.83 17.57 0.27
CA GLU A 65 -15.08 16.80 0.29
C GLU A 65 -14.91 15.35 -0.17
N GLY A 66 -14.02 15.09 -1.14
CA GLY A 66 -13.72 13.73 -1.59
C GLY A 66 -13.13 12.85 -0.48
N MET A 67 -12.39 13.46 0.47
CA MET A 67 -11.73 12.79 1.60
C MET A 67 -12.67 12.05 2.55
N VAL A 68 -13.90 12.54 2.70
CA VAL A 68 -14.87 12.05 3.68
C VAL A 68 -15.71 10.90 3.13
N ILE A 69 -16.12 10.98 1.86
CA ILE A 69 -17.04 10.01 1.24
C ILE A 69 -16.35 8.65 1.01
N GLY A 70 -15.15 8.65 0.42
CA GLY A 70 -14.40 7.40 0.19
C GLY A 70 -13.99 6.68 1.48
N ARG A 71 -13.77 7.42 2.58
CA ARG A 71 -13.39 6.87 3.88
C ARG A 71 -14.51 6.04 4.53
N ASN A 72 -15.76 6.44 4.36
CA ASN A 72 -16.88 5.79 5.02
C ASN A 72 -17.38 4.58 4.22
N ALA A 73 -17.45 4.67 2.89
CA ALA A 73 -17.88 3.57 2.04
C ALA A 73 -16.90 2.38 2.09
N GLY A 74 -15.60 2.63 1.94
CA GLY A 74 -14.58 1.57 1.99
C GLY A 74 -14.48 0.89 3.37
N ARG A 75 -14.69 1.65 4.45
CA ARG A 75 -14.73 1.10 5.80
C ARG A 75 -15.93 0.15 5.99
N LEU A 76 -17.09 0.50 5.46
CA LEU A 76 -18.29 -0.35 5.56
C LEU A 76 -18.12 -1.63 4.74
N ILE A 77 -17.64 -1.53 3.49
CA ILE A 77 -17.42 -2.68 2.61
C ILE A 77 -16.38 -3.63 3.20
N GLY A 78 -15.22 -3.13 3.64
CA GLY A 78 -14.20 -3.99 4.22
C GLY A 78 -14.58 -4.56 5.60
N ALA A 79 -15.36 -3.83 6.41
CA ALA A 79 -15.87 -4.36 7.68
C ALA A 79 -16.88 -5.48 7.45
N GLU A 80 -17.72 -5.35 6.41
CA GLU A 80 -18.67 -6.38 6.03
C GLU A 80 -17.98 -7.59 5.39
N ALA A 81 -16.96 -7.38 4.54
CA ALA A 81 -16.13 -8.46 4.01
C ALA A 81 -15.41 -9.24 5.13
N ASN A 82 -14.90 -8.53 6.14
CA ASN A 82 -14.30 -9.16 7.31
C ASN A 82 -15.32 -9.98 8.11
N ARG A 83 -16.53 -9.45 8.29
CA ARG A 83 -17.63 -10.14 8.98
C ARG A 83 -18.11 -11.36 8.20
N ALA A 84 -18.26 -11.26 6.88
CA ALA A 84 -18.71 -12.33 5.99
C ALA A 84 -17.75 -13.53 5.96
N GLN A 85 -16.45 -13.30 6.21
CA GLN A 85 -15.44 -14.36 6.34
C GLN A 85 -15.20 -14.81 7.80
N GLY A 86 -16.13 -14.51 8.72
CA GLY A 86 -16.04 -14.94 10.13
C GLY A 86 -15.09 -14.13 11.00
N GLY A 87 -14.60 -12.98 10.51
CA GLY A 87 -13.77 -12.05 11.27
C GLY A 87 -14.58 -11.15 12.22
N GLY A 88 -13.93 -10.69 13.30
CA GLY A 88 -14.54 -9.82 14.31
C GLY A 88 -14.78 -8.36 13.86
N VAL A 89 -15.09 -7.46 14.80
CA VAL A 89 -15.27 -6.03 14.47
C VAL A 89 -13.92 -5.37 14.15
N VAL A 90 -13.72 -4.96 12.90
CA VAL A 90 -12.51 -4.26 12.47
C VAL A 90 -12.55 -2.80 12.96
N ARG A 91 -11.93 -2.53 14.12
CA ARG A 91 -11.94 -1.19 14.75
C ARG A 91 -10.62 -0.42 14.61
N ALA A 92 -9.52 -1.08 14.27
CA ALA A 92 -8.17 -0.49 14.31
C ALA A 92 -7.58 -0.29 12.91
N ASP A 93 -6.94 0.87 12.71
CA ASP A 93 -6.09 1.12 11.55
C ASP A 93 -4.68 0.59 11.84
N ILE A 94 -4.10 -0.17 10.91
CA ILE A 94 -2.71 -0.62 10.98
C ILE A 94 -1.83 0.63 10.92
N LYS A 95 -0.90 0.78 11.88
CA LYS A 95 -0.02 1.96 11.94
C LYS A 95 1.00 1.92 10.81
N ILE A 96 0.95 2.93 9.94
CA ILE A 96 1.87 3.08 8.81
C ILE A 96 2.86 4.22 9.09
N PRO A 97 4.16 4.06 8.81
CA PRO A 97 5.12 5.16 8.90
C PRO A 97 4.86 6.25 7.84
N LYS A 98 5.16 7.52 8.16
CA LYS A 98 4.87 8.67 7.29
C LYS A 98 5.41 8.55 5.86
N ARG A 99 6.68 8.17 5.67
CA ARG A 99 7.30 7.99 4.35
C ARG A 99 7.59 6.52 4.15
N SER A 100 6.77 5.87 3.36
CA SER A 100 6.80 4.42 3.24
C SER A 100 6.84 3.97 1.78
N MET A 101 7.37 2.78 1.57
CA MET A 101 7.32 2.06 0.31
C MET A 101 6.41 0.87 0.52
N LEU A 102 5.31 0.83 -0.22
CA LEU A 102 4.48 -0.36 -0.34
C LEU A 102 5.12 -1.26 -1.39
N VAL A 103 5.33 -2.53 -1.05
CA VAL A 103 5.98 -3.51 -1.90
C VAL A 103 5.07 -4.73 -1.99
N LEU A 104 4.76 -5.11 -3.21
CA LEU A 104 4.07 -6.37 -3.50
C LEU A 104 5.11 -7.41 -3.88
N THR A 105 5.05 -8.56 -3.23
CA THR A 105 5.76 -9.78 -3.63
C THR A 105 4.77 -10.79 -4.21
N ASN A 106 5.26 -11.95 -4.64
CA ASN A 106 4.40 -13.04 -5.07
C ASN A 106 3.46 -13.56 -3.95
N GLU A 107 3.82 -13.40 -2.66
CA GLU A 107 3.05 -13.94 -1.54
C GLU A 107 2.64 -12.91 -0.47
N ARG A 108 3.16 -11.68 -0.52
CA ARG A 108 3.00 -10.69 0.55
C ARG A 108 2.83 -9.26 0.07
N LEU A 109 2.21 -8.48 0.94
CA LEU A 109 2.22 -7.03 0.90
C LEU A 109 3.06 -6.51 2.07
N LEU A 110 4.16 -5.83 1.75
CA LEU A 110 5.13 -5.32 2.72
C LEU A 110 5.12 -3.78 2.70
N ILE A 111 5.26 -3.15 3.87
CA ILE A 111 5.44 -1.71 3.99
C ILE A 111 6.73 -1.42 4.73
N PHE A 112 7.65 -0.75 4.06
CA PHE A 112 8.90 -0.30 4.65
C PHE A 112 8.92 1.20 4.81
N ASN A 113 9.54 1.72 5.87
CA ASN A 113 9.86 3.14 5.92
C ASN A 113 11.00 3.44 4.93
N ILE A 114 10.81 4.41 4.02
CA ILE A 114 11.76 4.76 2.93
C ILE A 114 13.16 5.07 3.50
N PHE A 115 13.25 5.80 4.60
CA PHE A 115 14.55 6.13 5.22
C PHE A 115 15.23 4.94 5.87
N ARG A 116 14.44 3.94 6.29
CA ARG A 116 14.94 2.73 6.95
C ARG A 116 15.21 1.58 6.00
N LEU A 117 14.75 1.68 4.75
CA LEU A 117 15.27 0.87 3.65
C LEU A 117 16.77 1.10 3.44
N GLY A 118 17.34 2.17 4.00
CA GLY A 118 18.78 2.34 4.22
C GLY A 118 19.50 2.87 3.00
N PHE A 119 19.38 4.16 2.70
CA PHE A 119 19.94 4.80 1.50
C PHE A 119 21.44 4.50 1.21
N PHE A 120 22.24 4.14 2.23
CA PHE A 120 23.70 4.00 2.13
C PHE A 120 24.30 2.68 2.67
N THR A 121 23.51 1.82 3.30
CA THR A 121 24.00 0.54 3.86
C THR A 121 23.36 -0.61 3.09
N GLY A 122 24.14 -1.62 2.68
CA GLY A 122 23.68 -2.72 1.82
C GLY A 122 22.56 -3.60 2.40
N LYS A 123 22.19 -3.39 3.67
CA LYS A 123 21.10 -4.07 4.37
C LYS A 123 20.01 -3.06 4.77
N PRO A 124 18.72 -3.45 4.81
CA PRO A 124 17.68 -2.66 5.46
C PRO A 124 18.09 -2.37 6.90
N LYS A 125 17.95 -1.12 7.36
CA LYS A 125 18.34 -0.75 8.74
C LYS A 125 17.35 -1.26 9.78
N LYS A 126 16.12 -1.58 9.36
CA LYS A 126 15.05 -2.15 10.19
C LYS A 126 14.11 -3.00 9.34
N ASP A 127 13.38 -3.87 10.03
CA ASP A 127 12.31 -4.70 9.48
C ASP A 127 11.22 -3.89 8.77
N ALA A 128 10.43 -4.59 7.95
CA ALA A 128 9.18 -4.06 7.42
C ALA A 128 8.32 -3.56 8.58
N ALA A 129 7.80 -2.34 8.45
CA ALA A 129 6.88 -1.77 9.43
C ALA A 129 5.53 -2.50 9.42
N VAL A 130 5.16 -3.05 8.27
CA VAL A 130 4.00 -3.90 8.09
C VAL A 130 4.39 -5.06 7.17
N ASP A 131 4.11 -6.28 7.59
CA ASP A 131 4.27 -7.52 6.80
C ASP A 131 2.92 -8.24 6.81
N ILE A 132 2.27 -8.35 5.66
CA ILE A 132 0.94 -8.94 5.48
C ILE A 132 1.04 -10.04 4.41
N PRO A 133 0.86 -11.33 4.75
CA PRO A 133 0.60 -12.38 3.78
C PRO A 133 -0.63 -12.07 2.93
N LEU A 134 -0.58 -12.33 1.62
CA LEU A 134 -1.74 -12.12 0.74
C LEU A 134 -2.93 -12.99 1.15
N THR A 135 -2.69 -14.15 1.76
CA THR A 135 -3.71 -15.05 2.32
C THR A 135 -4.45 -14.46 3.53
N GLU A 136 -3.89 -13.43 4.18
CA GLU A 136 -4.56 -12.71 5.27
C GLU A 136 -5.41 -11.52 4.77
N ILE A 137 -5.28 -11.13 3.50
CA ILE A 137 -6.02 -9.99 2.96
C ILE A 137 -7.41 -10.46 2.55
N LEU A 138 -8.43 -9.77 3.07
CA LEU A 138 -9.83 -10.10 2.81
C LEU A 138 -10.44 -9.24 1.72
N TRP A 139 -9.96 -8.00 1.59
CA TRP A 139 -10.50 -7.03 0.65
C TRP A 139 -9.49 -5.93 0.37
N VAL A 140 -9.52 -5.41 -0.85
CA VAL A 140 -8.76 -4.23 -1.29
C VAL A 140 -9.75 -3.27 -1.94
N SER A 141 -9.68 -2.00 -1.57
CA SER A 141 -10.54 -0.98 -2.17
C SER A 141 -10.17 -0.73 -3.62
N GLU A 142 -11.17 -0.41 -4.43
CA GLU A 142 -10.91 0.25 -5.70
C GLU A 142 -10.11 1.55 -5.46
N PRO A 143 -9.07 1.82 -6.28
CA PRO A 143 -8.26 3.02 -6.14
C PRO A 143 -9.09 4.29 -6.30
N ALA A 144 -9.31 5.03 -5.21
CA ALA A 144 -10.07 6.26 -5.24
C ALA A 144 -9.13 7.46 -5.41
N VAL A 145 -9.41 8.32 -6.38
CA VAL A 145 -8.72 9.62 -6.50
C VAL A 145 -9.29 10.57 -5.46
N MET A 146 -8.45 10.94 -4.50
CA MET A 146 -8.77 11.84 -3.40
C MET A 146 -8.10 13.19 -3.63
N SER A 147 -8.68 14.25 -3.11
CA SER A 147 -7.97 15.53 -2.97
C SER A 147 -7.16 15.52 -1.68
N GLY A 148 -5.84 15.63 -1.79
CA GLY A 148 -4.90 15.79 -0.66
C GLY A 148 -4.65 17.27 -0.30
N GLY A 149 -5.61 18.14 -0.58
CA GLY A 149 -5.53 19.59 -0.37
C GLY A 149 -4.76 20.34 -1.47
N VAL A 150 -3.52 19.95 -1.79
CA VAL A 150 -2.70 20.60 -2.85
C VAL A 150 -2.32 19.68 -4.00
N THR A 151 -2.68 18.39 -3.92
CA THR A 151 -2.39 17.42 -4.97
C THR A 151 -3.47 16.35 -4.99
N LYS A 152 -3.66 15.71 -6.15
CA LYS A 152 -4.49 14.51 -6.25
C LYS A 152 -3.73 13.33 -5.66
N LEU A 153 -4.40 12.56 -4.84
CA LEU A 153 -3.88 11.34 -4.23
C LEU A 153 -4.68 10.16 -4.72
N VAL A 154 -4.07 8.99 -4.76
CA VAL A 154 -4.83 7.74 -4.87
C VAL A 154 -4.76 7.04 -3.53
N ARG A 155 -5.94 6.75 -2.97
CA ARG A 155 -6.07 5.97 -1.74
C ARG A 155 -6.30 4.51 -2.10
N VAL A 156 -5.61 3.63 -1.38
CA VAL A 156 -5.82 2.19 -1.38
C VAL A 156 -5.99 1.75 0.07
N ASP A 157 -7.12 1.13 0.37
CA ASP A 157 -7.42 0.54 1.67
C ASP A 157 -7.34 -0.98 1.55
N VAL A 158 -6.58 -1.61 2.43
CA VAL A 158 -6.39 -3.06 2.48
C VAL A 158 -6.95 -3.58 3.80
N CYS A 159 -7.99 -4.40 3.74
CA CYS A 159 -8.56 -5.04 4.92
C CYS A 159 -7.84 -6.37 5.20
N VAL A 160 -7.29 -6.50 6.40
CA VAL A 160 -6.50 -7.65 6.82
C VAL A 160 -7.21 -8.36 7.96
N ARG A 161 -7.37 -9.68 7.80
CA ARG A 161 -8.02 -10.56 8.77
C ARG A 161 -7.43 -10.37 10.16
N ASN A 162 -8.28 -10.12 11.14
CA ASN A 162 -7.91 -9.96 12.56
C ASN A 162 -6.88 -8.85 12.88
N ARG A 163 -6.51 -8.00 11.91
CA ARG A 163 -5.45 -6.98 12.09
C ARG A 163 -5.94 -5.55 11.90
N GLY A 164 -6.90 -5.32 11.00
CA GLY A 164 -7.37 -3.96 10.74
C GLY A 164 -7.38 -3.58 9.27
N PHE A 165 -7.44 -2.26 9.04
CA PHE A 165 -7.22 -1.67 7.72
C PHE A 165 -5.82 -1.08 7.62
N ALA A 166 -5.06 -1.46 6.61
CA ALA A 166 -3.91 -0.69 6.13
C ALA A 166 -4.42 0.33 5.11
N ARG A 167 -4.50 1.60 5.50
CA ARG A 167 -4.95 2.70 4.63
C ARG A 167 -3.77 3.52 4.16
N VAL A 168 -3.51 3.48 2.85
CA VAL A 168 -2.38 4.17 2.24
C VAL A 168 -2.82 5.16 1.18
N GLU A 169 -2.08 6.25 1.06
CA GLU A 169 -2.23 7.26 0.03
C GLU A 169 -0.94 7.37 -0.79
N THR A 170 -1.04 7.50 -2.11
CA THR A 170 0.08 7.77 -3.00
C THR A 170 -0.08 9.13 -3.68
N PRO A 171 0.99 9.89 -3.93
CA PRO A 171 0.93 11.14 -4.70
C PRO A 171 0.58 10.88 -6.18
N SER A 172 -0.02 11.88 -6.83
CA SER A 172 -0.46 11.79 -8.24
C SER A 172 0.61 11.29 -9.21
N ALA A 173 1.89 11.62 -8.98
CA ALA A 173 3.01 11.16 -9.83
C ALA A 173 3.18 9.63 -9.81
N ALA A 174 2.82 8.98 -8.70
CA ALA A 174 2.79 7.53 -8.54
C ALA A 174 1.38 6.94 -8.72
N ALA A 175 0.39 7.80 -9.00
CA ALA A 175 -0.90 7.57 -9.63
C ALA A 175 -1.12 6.18 -10.22
N LYS A 176 -0.61 6.05 -11.44
CA LYS A 176 -0.74 4.86 -12.28
C LYS A 176 -0.14 3.60 -11.65
N LYS A 177 0.97 3.74 -10.90
CA LYS A 177 1.62 2.63 -10.20
C LYS A 177 0.74 2.09 -9.08
N ALA A 178 0.13 2.97 -8.27
CA ALA A 178 -0.75 2.51 -7.19
C ALA A 178 -2.03 1.86 -7.72
N VAL A 179 -2.61 2.39 -8.79
CA VAL A 179 -3.78 1.77 -9.43
C VAL A 179 -3.43 0.37 -9.95
N ALA A 180 -2.32 0.24 -10.68
CA ALA A 180 -1.86 -1.05 -11.18
C ALA A 180 -1.52 -2.03 -10.04
N LEU A 181 -0.87 -1.56 -8.99
CA LEU A 181 -0.52 -2.39 -7.83
C LEU A 181 -1.78 -2.86 -7.09
N ALA A 182 -2.76 -1.99 -6.87
CA ALA A 182 -4.01 -2.36 -6.21
C ALA A 182 -4.79 -3.40 -7.04
N ALA A 183 -4.89 -3.20 -8.36
CA ALA A 183 -5.51 -4.18 -9.26
C ALA A 183 -4.80 -5.54 -9.22
N GLU A 184 -3.46 -5.54 -9.21
CA GLU A 184 -2.67 -6.77 -9.12
C GLU A 184 -2.83 -7.46 -7.75
N VAL A 185 -2.94 -6.71 -6.65
CA VAL A 185 -3.22 -7.27 -5.33
C VAL A 185 -4.60 -7.93 -5.32
N SER A 186 -5.64 -7.24 -5.82
CA SER A 186 -7.00 -7.79 -5.91
C SER A 186 -7.02 -9.08 -6.73
N ARG A 187 -6.42 -9.07 -7.93
CA ARG A 187 -6.31 -10.25 -8.81
C ARG A 187 -5.65 -11.44 -8.11
N ARG A 188 -4.59 -11.19 -7.33
CA ARG A 188 -3.89 -12.25 -6.59
C ARG A 188 -4.73 -12.81 -5.46
N ILE A 189 -5.40 -11.96 -4.69
CA ILE A 189 -6.30 -12.41 -3.61
C ILE A 189 -7.45 -13.24 -4.20
N GLU A 190 -8.02 -12.80 -5.32
CA GLU A 190 -9.06 -13.57 -6.03
C GLU A 190 -8.52 -14.93 -6.46
N SER A 191 -7.31 -15.00 -7.03
CA SER A 191 -6.70 -16.28 -7.43
C SER A 191 -6.43 -17.22 -6.27
N LEU A 192 -6.12 -16.69 -5.07
CA LEU A 192 -5.89 -17.49 -3.86
C LEU A 192 -7.19 -18.00 -3.24
N ASN A 193 -8.30 -17.29 -3.45
CA ASN A 193 -9.62 -17.64 -2.93
C ASN A 193 -10.50 -18.38 -3.96
N ALA A 194 -10.03 -18.55 -5.19
CA ALA A 194 -10.74 -19.29 -6.23
C ALA A 194 -10.80 -20.78 -5.83
N PRO A 195 -11.97 -21.45 -5.94
CA PRO A 195 -12.05 -22.89 -5.73
C PRO A 195 -11.15 -23.60 -6.73
N LEU A 196 -10.33 -24.54 -6.24
CA LEU A 196 -9.55 -25.44 -7.09
C LEU A 196 -10.55 -26.30 -7.88
N VAL A 197 -10.65 -26.03 -9.17
CA VAL A 197 -11.44 -26.84 -10.13
C VAL A 197 -10.68 -28.11 -10.46
#